data_AF-A0A4V2JFF3-F1
#
_entry.id   AF-A0A4V2JFF3-F1
#
_cell.length_a   1.000
_cell.length_b   1.000
_cell.length_c   1.000
_cell.angle_alpha   90.00
_cell.angle_beta   90.00
_cell.angle_gamma   90.00
#
_symmetry.space_group_name_H-M   'P 1'
#
loop_
_entity.id
_entity.type
_entity.pdbx_description
1 polymer ?
#
loop_
_entity_poly.entity_id
_entity_poly.type
_entity_poly.pdbx_seq_one_letter_code
_entity_poly.pdbx_strand_id
1 'polypeptide(L)'
;MNRIQQENTMINQAWKKTLAATAVMAAAPLVQAAAYDISFTGGSGVLTFSNCDAQFCYDGSDPATAGGLISALNAGQVNINGVGGAVVSQGMLDPEDPLSRYTASARANVTGATLSASGEVLGVQSEGGVELFATRNSTLSGGSAKVTNLRFDLTNKTIYADLDGFRNAVGSPTSASFRPSLSINLPNQALWTYDSISGPTAISPADLAGADPLAALAAKGFTVTPVPGANGVDVLITARNTISGLKVTTEGFNFFRNSLGLTNAGISALTAVTDYGVVNSTLNFRATAAAAVPEPETVGLALVGVIVAGVAARRRRQLQAA
;
A
#
# COMPACT_ATOMS: atom_id res chain seq x y z
N MET A 1 41.63 0.09 -26.06
CA MET A 1 40.36 -0.02 -25.34
C MET A 1 40.16 1.28 -24.58
N ASN A 2 39.19 2.11 -25.00
CA ASN A 2 39.09 3.51 -24.53
C ASN A 2 38.59 3.60 -23.09
N ARG A 3 39.13 4.58 -22.34
CA ARG A 3 38.83 4.88 -20.93
C ARG A 3 37.33 4.94 -20.60
N ILE A 4 36.53 5.39 -21.57
CA ILE A 4 35.05 5.47 -21.49
C ILE A 4 34.39 4.08 -21.40
N GLN A 5 34.96 3.04 -22.04
CA GLN A 5 34.42 1.68 -21.92
C GLN A 5 34.78 1.01 -20.58
N GLN A 6 35.88 1.39 -19.94
CA GLN A 6 36.23 0.94 -18.58
C GLN A 6 35.34 1.60 -17.51
N GLU A 7 34.98 2.87 -17.68
CA GLU A 7 34.05 3.56 -16.76
C GLU A 7 32.62 2.99 -16.85
N ASN A 8 32.14 2.68 -18.06
CA ASN A 8 30.81 2.09 -18.24
C ASN A 8 30.68 0.65 -17.72
N THR A 9 31.79 -0.11 -17.65
CA THR A 9 31.79 -1.45 -17.05
C THR A 9 31.87 -1.40 -15.53
N MET A 10 32.59 -0.44 -14.94
CA MET A 10 32.61 -0.26 -13.49
C MET A 10 31.30 0.27 -12.92
N ILE A 11 30.62 1.19 -13.63
CA ILE A 11 29.28 1.66 -13.23
C ILE A 11 28.28 0.51 -13.23
N ASN A 12 28.24 -0.31 -14.29
CA ASN A 12 27.34 -1.47 -14.35
C ASN A 12 27.64 -2.54 -13.27
N GLN A 13 28.89 -2.70 -12.84
CA GLN A 13 29.22 -3.61 -11.74
C GLN A 13 28.88 -3.03 -10.36
N ALA A 14 28.97 -1.71 -10.17
CA ALA A 14 28.50 -1.05 -8.95
C ALA A 14 26.98 -1.17 -8.80
N TRP A 15 26.21 -1.00 -9.88
CA TRP A 15 24.75 -1.19 -9.88
C TRP A 15 24.32 -2.65 -9.62
N LYS A 16 25.11 -3.64 -10.07
CA LYS A 16 24.80 -5.06 -9.83
C LYS A 16 25.14 -5.53 -8.41
N LYS A 17 26.06 -4.87 -7.70
CA LYS A 17 26.47 -5.26 -6.34
C LYS A 17 25.55 -4.73 -5.23
N THR A 18 24.66 -3.79 -5.52
CA THR A 18 23.73 -3.23 -4.52
C THR A 18 22.35 -3.92 -4.50
N LEU A 19 22.13 -4.94 -5.33
CA LEU A 19 20.84 -5.64 -5.46
C LEU A 19 20.77 -7.05 -4.84
N ALA A 20 21.79 -7.46 -4.07
CA ALA A 20 21.81 -8.76 -3.41
C ALA A 20 21.79 -8.61 -1.89
N ALA A 21 20.67 -8.13 -1.37
CA ALA A 21 20.27 -8.35 0.01
C ALA A 21 18.76 -8.58 0.05
N THR A 22 18.32 -9.69 -0.55
CA THR A 22 17.02 -10.29 -0.21
C THR A 22 17.16 -10.82 1.22
N ALA A 23 17.03 -9.92 2.19
CA ALA A 23 16.71 -10.34 3.54
C ALA A 23 15.37 -11.06 3.42
N VAL A 24 15.37 -12.37 3.65
CA VAL A 24 14.16 -13.06 4.09
C VAL A 24 13.84 -12.42 5.43
N MET A 25 13.07 -11.33 5.40
CA MET A 25 12.43 -10.81 6.59
C MET A 25 11.47 -11.91 7.02
N ALA A 26 11.89 -12.71 8.00
CA ALA A 26 10.93 -13.43 8.81
C ALA A 26 9.93 -12.38 9.28
N ALA A 27 8.68 -12.48 8.84
CA ALA A 27 7.65 -11.53 9.19
C ALA A 27 7.50 -11.59 10.72
N ALA A 28 8.07 -10.61 11.41
CA ALA A 28 7.93 -10.50 12.85
C ALA A 28 6.43 -10.30 13.17
N PRO A 29 5.92 -10.92 14.24
CA PRO A 29 4.52 -10.74 14.61
C PRO A 29 4.25 -9.26 14.89
N LEU A 30 3.17 -8.74 14.29
CA LEU A 30 2.69 -7.38 14.49
C LEU A 30 1.97 -7.24 15.83
N VAL A 31 1.32 -8.33 16.28
CA VAL A 31 0.63 -8.46 17.57
C VAL A 31 0.73 -9.91 18.01
N GLN A 32 0.91 -10.12 19.32
CA GLN A 32 0.92 -11.45 19.94
C GLN A 32 -0.27 -11.60 20.89
N ALA A 33 -1.17 -12.52 20.57
CA ALA A 33 -2.18 -13.03 21.49
C ALA A 33 -1.64 -14.33 22.12
N ALA A 34 -2.07 -14.70 23.33
CA ALA A 34 -1.56 -15.86 24.06
C ALA A 34 -1.58 -17.20 23.28
N ALA A 35 -2.34 -17.29 22.18
CA ALA A 35 -2.41 -18.47 21.31
C ALA A 35 -2.02 -18.21 19.84
N TYR A 36 -1.88 -16.94 19.39
CA TYR A 36 -1.67 -16.63 17.97
C TYR A 36 -0.75 -15.42 17.74
N ASP A 37 0.13 -15.58 16.77
CA ASP A 37 0.99 -14.53 16.20
C ASP A 37 0.38 -14.01 14.89
N ILE A 38 0.11 -12.71 14.81
CA ILE A 38 -0.46 -12.10 13.60
C ILE A 38 0.67 -11.48 12.77
N SER A 39 0.77 -11.87 11.51
CA SER A 39 1.68 -11.28 10.53
C SER A 39 0.89 -10.74 9.33
N PHE A 40 1.34 -9.63 8.74
CA PHE A 40 0.81 -9.17 7.46
C PHE A 40 1.47 -9.96 6.32
N THR A 41 0.67 -10.44 5.36
CA THR A 41 1.15 -11.30 4.26
C THR A 41 1.02 -10.65 2.88
N GLY A 42 0.52 -9.41 2.83
CA GLY A 42 0.39 -8.65 1.58
C GLY A 42 -1.05 -8.25 1.29
N GLY A 43 -1.23 -7.52 0.20
CA GLY A 43 -2.54 -7.06 -0.21
C GLY A 43 -2.49 -6.26 -1.50
N SER A 44 -3.60 -5.64 -1.83
CA SER A 44 -3.66 -4.66 -2.92
C SER A 44 -4.65 -3.55 -2.63
N GLY A 45 -4.34 -2.35 -3.06
CA GLY A 45 -5.26 -1.21 -3.10
C GLY A 45 -5.58 -0.84 -4.54
N VAL A 46 -6.84 -0.53 -4.81
CA VAL A 46 -7.30 0.01 -6.09
C VAL A 46 -7.91 1.37 -5.82
N LEU A 47 -7.28 2.42 -6.34
CA LEU A 47 -7.88 3.75 -6.41
C LEU A 47 -8.70 3.84 -7.69
N THR A 48 -9.96 4.20 -7.58
CA THR A 48 -10.86 4.36 -8.72
C THR A 48 -11.48 5.76 -8.72
N PHE A 49 -11.46 6.37 -9.91
CA PHE A 49 -12.20 7.57 -10.24
C PHE A 49 -13.23 7.21 -11.31
N SER A 50 -14.48 7.63 -11.11
CA SER A 50 -15.57 7.37 -12.04
C SER A 50 -16.48 8.58 -12.05
N ASN A 51 -16.93 9.00 -13.23
CA ASN A 51 -18.08 9.89 -13.38
C ASN A 51 -19.36 9.09 -13.72
N CYS A 52 -19.30 7.76 -13.56
CA CYS A 52 -20.41 6.84 -13.73
C CYS A 52 -20.85 6.26 -12.40
N ASP A 53 -22.15 6.38 -12.12
CA ASP A 53 -22.88 5.76 -11.03
C ASP A 53 -24.20 5.13 -11.54
N ALA A 54 -25.09 4.77 -10.62
CA ALA A 54 -26.37 4.14 -10.96
C ALA A 54 -27.37 5.09 -11.65
N GLN A 55 -27.15 6.40 -11.59
CA GLN A 55 -28.07 7.44 -12.07
C GLN A 55 -27.53 8.16 -13.31
N PHE A 56 -26.22 8.27 -13.44
CA PHE A 56 -25.57 8.97 -14.54
C PHE A 56 -24.27 8.27 -14.92
N CYS A 57 -24.00 8.17 -16.22
CA CYS A 57 -22.68 7.81 -16.74
C CYS A 57 -22.41 8.69 -17.95
N TYR A 58 -21.23 9.30 -17.99
CA TYR A 58 -20.85 10.14 -19.10
C TYR A 58 -20.89 9.31 -20.40
N ASP A 59 -21.61 9.83 -21.39
CA ASP A 59 -21.90 9.17 -22.66
C ASP A 59 -21.07 9.72 -23.83
N GLY A 60 -20.07 10.57 -23.54
CA GLY A 60 -19.17 11.12 -24.55
C GLY A 60 -19.73 12.32 -25.31
N SER A 61 -21.01 12.68 -25.11
CA SER A 61 -21.69 13.69 -25.93
C SER A 61 -21.26 15.13 -25.61
N ASP A 62 -21.17 15.48 -24.33
CA ASP A 62 -20.73 16.80 -23.86
C ASP A 62 -19.69 16.68 -22.74
N PRO A 63 -18.40 17.01 -22.98
CA PRO A 63 -17.35 16.98 -21.97
C PRO A 63 -17.65 17.79 -20.70
N ALA A 64 -18.54 18.79 -20.75
CA ALA A 64 -18.96 19.55 -19.57
C ALA A 64 -19.85 18.74 -18.61
N THR A 65 -20.42 17.62 -19.08
CA THR A 65 -21.25 16.72 -18.26
C THR A 65 -20.43 15.65 -17.55
N ALA A 66 -19.18 15.40 -18.00
CA ALA A 66 -18.23 14.63 -17.21
C ALA A 66 -17.99 15.43 -15.91
N GLY A 67 -18.49 14.95 -14.79
CA GLY A 67 -18.24 15.56 -13.47
C GLY A 67 -16.90 15.15 -12.87
N GLY A 68 -16.48 15.85 -11.82
CA GLY A 68 -15.37 15.45 -10.95
C GLY A 68 -13.99 15.36 -11.64
N LEU A 69 -13.13 14.50 -11.11
CA LEU A 69 -11.73 14.40 -11.55
C LEU A 69 -11.58 13.94 -13.00
N ILE A 70 -12.46 13.04 -13.48
CA ILE A 70 -12.41 12.54 -14.86
C ILE A 70 -12.53 13.68 -15.86
N SER A 71 -13.42 14.65 -15.61
CA SER A 71 -13.56 15.87 -16.41
C SER A 71 -12.25 16.63 -16.53
N ALA A 72 -11.58 16.88 -15.40
CA ALA A 72 -10.33 17.62 -15.37
C ALA A 72 -9.21 16.86 -16.11
N LEU A 73 -9.17 15.54 -15.98
CA LEU A 73 -8.22 14.69 -16.70
C LEU A 73 -8.47 14.69 -18.21
N ASN A 74 -9.73 14.73 -18.66
CA ASN A 74 -10.11 14.77 -20.07
C ASN A 74 -9.82 16.13 -20.67
N ALA A 75 -10.24 17.22 -20.01
CA ALA A 75 -9.92 18.58 -20.43
C ALA A 75 -8.40 18.84 -20.46
N GLY A 76 -7.65 18.16 -19.59
CA GLY A 76 -6.19 18.15 -19.58
C GLY A 76 -5.54 17.21 -20.59
N GLN A 77 -6.30 16.30 -21.22
CA GLN A 77 -5.80 15.18 -22.01
C GLN A 77 -4.64 14.46 -21.31
N VAL A 78 -4.78 14.25 -19.99
CA VAL A 78 -3.75 13.68 -19.13
C VAL A 78 -3.65 12.18 -19.39
N ASN A 79 -2.44 11.71 -19.67
CA ASN A 79 -2.13 10.29 -19.77
C ASN A 79 -1.73 9.75 -18.39
N ILE A 80 -2.15 8.52 -18.08
CA ILE A 80 -1.91 7.89 -16.78
C ILE A 80 -1.17 6.58 -16.99
N ASN A 81 0.03 6.49 -16.44
CA ASN A 81 0.87 5.30 -16.53
C ASN A 81 1.14 4.73 -15.14
N GLY A 82 1.15 3.40 -15.02
CA GLY A 82 1.53 2.72 -13.79
C GLY A 82 3.04 2.76 -13.57
N VAL A 83 3.47 2.95 -12.32
CA VAL A 83 4.89 2.97 -11.93
C VAL A 83 5.11 1.97 -10.80
N GLY A 84 6.27 1.31 -10.77
CA GLY A 84 6.64 0.40 -9.69
C GLY A 84 5.72 -0.82 -9.56
N GLY A 85 5.31 -1.39 -10.69
CA GLY A 85 4.42 -2.57 -10.72
C GLY A 85 2.93 -2.26 -10.54
N ALA A 86 2.55 -0.99 -10.39
CA ALA A 86 1.15 -0.60 -10.40
C ALA A 86 0.53 -0.81 -11.79
N VAL A 87 -0.73 -1.24 -11.81
CA VAL A 87 -1.49 -1.51 -13.03
C VAL A 87 -2.58 -0.45 -13.17
N VAL A 88 -2.57 0.28 -14.29
CA VAL A 88 -3.58 1.28 -14.61
C VAL A 88 -4.59 0.71 -15.60
N SER A 89 -5.87 0.97 -15.37
CA SER A 89 -6.95 0.66 -16.30
C SER A 89 -7.81 1.90 -16.49
N GLN A 90 -8.20 2.18 -17.73
CA GLN A 90 -9.03 3.31 -18.10
C GLN A 90 -10.22 2.81 -18.92
N GLY A 91 -11.41 3.29 -18.59
CA GLY A 91 -12.61 3.07 -19.41
C GLY A 91 -12.86 4.31 -20.26
N MET A 92 -12.92 4.10 -21.57
CA MET A 92 -13.21 5.09 -22.60
C MET A 92 -14.36 4.58 -23.45
N LEU A 93 -15.22 5.49 -23.92
CA LEU A 93 -16.29 5.12 -24.86
C LEU A 93 -15.74 4.92 -26.26
N ASP A 94 -14.78 5.75 -26.64
CA ASP A 94 -13.98 5.62 -27.85
C ASP A 94 -12.49 5.57 -27.46
N PRO A 95 -11.79 4.43 -27.66
CA PRO A 95 -10.37 4.28 -27.36
C PRO A 95 -9.46 5.27 -28.10
N GLU A 96 -9.91 5.84 -29.22
CA GLU A 96 -9.14 6.81 -30.02
C GLU A 96 -9.35 8.26 -29.54
N ASP A 97 -10.42 8.52 -28.76
CA ASP A 97 -10.72 9.84 -28.21
C ASP A 97 -10.33 9.94 -26.72
N PRO A 98 -9.24 10.65 -26.37
CA PRO A 98 -8.83 10.85 -24.98
C PRO A 98 -9.82 11.68 -24.15
N LEU A 99 -10.80 12.34 -24.78
CA LEU A 99 -11.86 13.08 -24.10
C LEU A 99 -13.01 12.17 -23.64
N SER A 100 -13.11 10.96 -24.18
CA SER A 100 -14.23 10.03 -23.94
C SER A 100 -14.09 9.16 -22.68
N ARG A 101 -13.04 9.38 -21.88
CA ARG A 101 -12.80 8.63 -20.65
C ARG A 101 -13.93 8.89 -19.64
N TYR A 102 -14.45 7.81 -19.06
CA TYR A 102 -15.47 7.87 -17.99
C TYR A 102 -14.97 7.25 -16.67
N THR A 103 -13.90 6.45 -16.72
CA THR A 103 -13.27 5.92 -15.50
C THR A 103 -11.75 5.76 -15.66
N ALA A 104 -11.05 5.88 -14.54
CA ALA A 104 -9.65 5.55 -14.42
C ALA A 104 -9.44 4.83 -13.08
N SER A 105 -8.61 3.79 -13.08
CA SER A 105 -8.24 3.07 -11.88
C SER A 105 -6.75 2.74 -11.87
N ALA A 106 -6.17 2.70 -10.68
CA ALA A 106 -4.80 2.30 -10.46
C ALA A 106 -4.75 1.30 -9.32
N ARG A 107 -4.23 0.11 -9.61
CA ARG A 107 -4.00 -0.95 -8.64
C ARG A 107 -2.54 -0.97 -8.23
N ALA A 108 -2.26 -0.90 -6.94
CA ALA A 108 -0.93 -1.04 -6.35
C ALA A 108 -0.90 -2.18 -5.33
N ASN A 109 0.28 -2.75 -5.10
CA ASN A 109 0.48 -3.77 -4.09
C ASN A 109 0.63 -3.10 -2.71
N VAL A 110 -0.01 -3.69 -1.70
CA VAL A 110 0.18 -3.31 -0.31
C VAL A 110 1.31 -4.16 0.26
N THR A 111 2.37 -3.51 0.69
CA THR A 111 3.63 -4.15 1.12
C THR A 111 3.84 -4.08 2.62
N GLY A 112 3.00 -3.34 3.35
CA GLY A 112 3.04 -3.36 4.82
C GLY A 112 1.76 -2.82 5.45
N ALA A 113 1.55 -3.22 6.69
CA ALA A 113 0.51 -2.72 7.56
C ALA A 113 1.06 -2.64 8.99
N THR A 114 0.61 -1.64 9.76
CA THR A 114 0.91 -1.51 11.18
C THR A 114 -0.34 -1.77 11.99
N LEU A 115 -0.21 -2.53 13.08
CA LEU A 115 -1.30 -2.84 14.01
C LEU A 115 -1.03 -2.20 15.37
N SER A 116 -2.09 -1.82 16.07
CA SER A 116 -2.03 -1.48 17.50
C SER A 116 -1.94 -2.75 18.35
N ALA A 117 -1.68 -2.58 19.66
CA ALA A 117 -1.74 -3.70 20.62
C ALA A 117 -3.15 -4.33 20.72
N SER A 118 -4.21 -3.57 20.43
CA SER A 118 -5.59 -4.08 20.36
C SER A 118 -5.91 -4.75 19.02
N GLY A 119 -4.96 -4.77 18.07
CA GLY A 119 -5.13 -5.39 16.75
C GLY A 119 -5.83 -4.50 15.72
N GLU A 120 -5.98 -3.20 15.99
CA GLU A 120 -6.50 -2.23 15.04
C GLU A 120 -5.45 -1.88 14.00
N VAL A 121 -5.83 -1.80 12.73
CA VAL A 121 -4.93 -1.33 11.67
C VAL A 121 -4.75 0.19 11.83
N LEU A 122 -3.52 0.62 12.09
CA LEU A 122 -3.17 2.04 12.27
C LEU A 122 -2.61 2.67 11.00
N GLY A 123 -2.01 1.86 10.13
CA GLY A 123 -1.41 2.35 8.90
C GLY A 123 -1.19 1.26 7.87
N VAL A 124 -1.13 1.67 6.61
CA VAL A 124 -0.97 0.80 5.45
C VAL A 124 -0.01 1.46 4.46
N GLN A 125 0.91 0.70 3.88
CA GLN A 125 1.85 1.20 2.89
C GLN A 125 1.77 0.41 1.58
N SER A 126 1.85 1.12 0.46
CA SER A 126 1.93 0.53 -0.87
C SER A 126 3.32 0.69 -1.48
N GLU A 127 3.61 -0.13 -2.49
CA GLU A 127 4.72 0.07 -3.40
C GLU A 127 4.19 0.43 -4.79
N GLY A 128 4.91 1.33 -5.48
CA GLY A 128 4.51 1.83 -6.80
C GLY A 128 3.48 2.95 -6.72
N GLY A 129 2.84 3.25 -7.84
CA GLY A 129 1.87 4.32 -7.96
C GLY A 129 1.61 4.70 -9.43
N VAL A 130 1.41 5.99 -9.70
CA VAL A 130 1.08 6.47 -11.05
C VAL A 130 1.93 7.65 -11.46
N GLU A 131 2.14 7.77 -12.76
CA GLU A 131 2.69 8.96 -13.39
C GLU A 131 1.65 9.56 -14.34
N LEU A 132 1.36 10.84 -14.11
CA LEU A 132 0.46 11.65 -14.92
C LEU A 132 1.30 12.47 -15.90
N PHE A 133 1.09 12.26 -17.19
CA PHE A 133 1.74 13.01 -18.25
C PHE A 133 0.76 14.01 -18.87
N ALA A 134 1.16 15.27 -18.91
CA ALA A 134 0.40 16.35 -19.50
C ALA A 134 1.09 16.86 -20.77
N THR A 135 0.33 16.91 -21.86
CA THR A 135 0.71 17.67 -23.05
C THR A 135 0.22 19.11 -22.90
N ARG A 136 0.92 20.06 -23.54
CA ARG A 136 0.48 21.46 -23.54
C ARG A 136 -0.84 21.61 -24.30
N ASN A 137 -1.81 22.26 -23.67
CA ASN A 137 -3.09 22.65 -24.25
C ASN A 137 -3.62 23.94 -23.57
N SER A 138 -4.92 24.23 -23.65
CA SER A 138 -5.54 25.40 -23.01
C SER A 138 -5.58 25.31 -21.48
N THR A 139 -5.52 24.12 -20.90
CA THR A 139 -5.64 23.87 -19.46
C THR A 139 -4.30 23.60 -18.78
N LEU A 140 -3.28 23.15 -19.53
CA LEU A 140 -1.97 22.72 -19.04
C LEU A 140 -0.82 23.29 -19.89
N SER A 141 0.28 23.69 -19.25
CA SER A 141 1.53 24.03 -19.96
C SER A 141 2.39 22.81 -20.32
N GLY A 142 1.98 21.62 -19.84
CA GLY A 142 2.66 20.34 -19.98
C GLY A 142 3.69 20.05 -18.88
N GLY A 143 3.96 18.77 -18.66
CA GLY A 143 4.85 18.27 -17.61
C GLY A 143 4.54 16.84 -17.20
N SER A 144 5.10 16.41 -16.08
CA SER A 144 4.81 15.12 -15.46
C SER A 144 4.62 15.27 -13.95
N ALA A 145 3.66 14.53 -13.39
CA ALA A 145 3.45 14.37 -11.95
C ALA A 145 3.39 12.88 -11.61
N LYS A 146 4.43 12.38 -10.95
CA LYS A 146 4.56 11.02 -10.44
C LYS A 146 4.26 10.98 -8.95
N VAL A 147 3.36 10.08 -8.58
CA VAL A 147 2.90 9.84 -7.21
C VAL A 147 3.16 8.37 -6.89
N THR A 148 4.00 8.10 -5.90
CA THR A 148 4.40 6.73 -5.54
C THR A 148 4.42 6.51 -4.03
N ASN A 149 4.40 5.23 -3.63
CA ASN A 149 4.60 4.79 -2.25
C ASN A 149 3.62 5.42 -1.28
N LEU A 150 2.33 5.17 -1.50
CA LEU A 150 1.27 5.70 -0.66
C LEU A 150 1.39 5.13 0.76
N ARG A 151 1.31 6.01 1.76
CA ARG A 151 1.33 5.68 3.18
C ARG A 151 0.06 6.24 3.81
N PHE A 152 -0.84 5.35 4.19
CA PHE A 152 -2.10 5.69 4.82
C PHE A 152 -1.88 5.76 6.33
N ASP A 153 -2.09 6.94 6.90
CA ASP A 153 -2.22 7.13 8.35
C ASP A 153 -3.70 7.06 8.69
N LEU A 154 -4.10 5.92 9.28
CA LEU A 154 -5.51 5.67 9.55
C LEU A 154 -6.03 6.42 10.78
N THR A 155 -5.11 6.91 11.62
CA THR A 155 -5.42 7.64 12.85
C THR A 155 -5.71 9.10 12.51
N ASN A 156 -4.81 9.73 11.74
CA ASN A 156 -4.92 11.14 11.35
C ASN A 156 -5.71 11.35 10.05
N LYS A 157 -6.22 10.27 9.45
CA LYS A 157 -6.98 10.28 8.19
C LYS A 157 -6.28 10.98 7.03
N THR A 158 -4.98 10.77 6.94
CA THR A 158 -4.11 11.43 5.95
C THR A 158 -3.33 10.39 5.15
N ILE A 159 -3.22 10.62 3.84
CA ILE A 159 -2.47 9.77 2.92
C ILE A 159 -1.24 10.54 2.46
N TYR A 160 -0.08 10.01 2.78
CA TYR A 160 1.21 10.53 2.36
C TYR A 160 1.70 9.82 1.10
N ALA A 161 2.53 10.50 0.31
CA ALA A 161 3.12 9.94 -0.90
C ALA A 161 4.52 10.52 -1.14
N ASP A 162 5.30 9.83 -1.96
CA ASP A 162 6.49 10.38 -2.58
C ASP A 162 6.09 11.03 -3.91
N LEU A 163 6.37 12.33 -4.03
CA LEU A 163 5.95 13.16 -5.13
C LEU A 163 7.16 13.59 -5.94
N ASP A 164 7.16 13.24 -7.23
CA ASP A 164 8.20 13.60 -8.17
C ASP A 164 7.54 14.23 -9.40
N GLY A 165 8.10 15.30 -9.95
CA GLY A 165 7.52 15.87 -11.14
C GLY A 165 8.40 16.91 -11.79
N PHE A 166 7.97 17.34 -12.97
CA PHE A 166 8.59 18.45 -13.65
C PHE A 166 7.57 19.20 -14.49
N ARG A 167 7.82 20.50 -14.68
CA ARG A 167 7.08 21.35 -15.61
C ARG A 167 7.90 21.58 -16.88
N ASN A 168 7.25 21.54 -18.03
CA ASN A 168 7.90 21.89 -19.29
C ASN A 168 8.23 23.40 -19.35
N ALA A 169 9.32 23.76 -20.02
CA ALA A 169 9.60 25.16 -20.33
C ALA A 169 8.61 25.71 -21.38
N VAL A 170 8.31 27.01 -21.30
CA VAL A 170 7.51 27.69 -22.33
C VAL A 170 8.32 27.74 -23.63
N GLY A 171 7.74 27.25 -24.72
CA GLY A 171 8.37 27.28 -26.05
C GLY A 171 9.39 26.16 -26.33
N SER A 172 9.55 25.17 -25.44
CA SER A 172 10.39 24.00 -25.74
C SER A 172 9.66 23.07 -26.71
N PRO A 173 10.15 22.86 -27.96
CA PRO A 173 9.60 21.83 -28.82
C PRO A 173 9.83 20.45 -28.21
N THR A 174 8.90 19.55 -28.45
CA THR A 174 8.97 18.15 -28.02
C THR A 174 10.27 17.52 -28.53
N SER A 175 11.08 17.02 -27.59
CA SER A 175 12.10 15.96 -27.74
C SER A 175 13.57 16.29 -28.09
N ALA A 176 13.98 17.50 -28.48
CA ALA A 176 15.40 17.72 -28.85
C ALA A 176 16.26 18.51 -27.83
N SER A 177 15.63 19.23 -26.89
CA SER A 177 16.34 20.00 -25.85
C SER A 177 15.46 20.11 -24.62
N PHE A 178 15.06 18.97 -24.07
CA PHE A 178 14.24 18.92 -22.87
C PHE A 178 14.99 19.56 -21.69
N ARG A 179 14.55 20.76 -21.31
CA ARG A 179 14.97 21.43 -20.07
C ARG A 179 13.72 21.73 -19.27
N PRO A 180 13.49 21.04 -18.13
CA PRO A 180 12.35 21.35 -17.30
C PRO A 180 12.51 22.79 -16.76
N SER A 181 11.40 23.54 -16.72
CA SER A 181 11.38 24.86 -16.07
C SER A 181 11.33 24.77 -14.55
N LEU A 182 10.90 23.61 -14.04
CA LEU A 182 10.85 23.27 -12.63
C LEU A 182 10.97 21.75 -12.50
N SER A 183 11.78 21.29 -11.55
CA SER A 183 11.81 19.90 -11.10
C SER A 183 11.46 19.85 -9.62
N ILE A 184 10.66 18.87 -9.24
CA ILE A 184 10.11 18.70 -7.91
C ILE A 184 10.42 17.28 -7.46
N ASN A 185 10.99 17.15 -6.26
CA ASN A 185 11.16 15.90 -5.56
C ASN A 185 10.81 16.18 -4.09
N LEU A 186 9.69 15.62 -3.64
CA LEU A 186 9.16 15.84 -2.31
C LEU A 186 8.77 14.46 -1.75
N PRO A 187 9.65 13.83 -0.96
CA PRO A 187 9.30 12.60 -0.27
C PRO A 187 8.30 12.91 0.85
N ASN A 188 7.45 11.92 1.16
CA ASN A 188 6.55 11.94 2.31
C ASN A 188 5.68 13.18 2.49
N GLN A 189 5.04 13.62 1.41
CA GLN A 189 4.11 14.75 1.44
C GLN A 189 2.69 14.30 1.70
N ALA A 190 1.93 15.10 2.45
CA ALA A 190 0.51 14.86 2.63
C ALA A 190 -0.20 15.13 1.30
N LEU A 191 -0.71 14.09 0.65
CA LEU A 191 -1.33 14.17 -0.67
C LEU A 191 -2.85 14.29 -0.56
N TRP A 192 -3.47 13.42 0.23
CA TRP A 192 -4.92 13.36 0.40
C TRP A 192 -5.30 13.28 1.88
N THR A 193 -6.52 13.72 2.18
CA THR A 193 -7.27 13.33 3.37
C THR A 193 -8.49 12.51 2.95
N TYR A 194 -9.11 11.82 3.89
CA TYR A 194 -10.35 11.09 3.63
C TYR A 194 -11.35 11.22 4.78
N ASP A 195 -12.62 11.02 4.49
CA ASP A 195 -13.69 11.23 5.48
C ASP A 195 -13.96 9.95 6.28
N SER A 196 -14.05 8.80 5.61
CA SER A 196 -14.46 7.53 6.23
C SER A 196 -13.72 6.30 5.69
N ILE A 197 -13.73 5.25 6.52
CA ILE A 197 -13.33 3.89 6.16
C ILE A 197 -14.52 2.99 6.51
N SER A 198 -14.87 2.08 5.61
CA SER A 198 -15.82 0.99 5.88
C SER A 198 -15.14 -0.38 5.72
N GLY A 199 -15.77 -1.41 6.29
CA GLY A 199 -15.22 -2.78 6.35
C GLY A 199 -14.43 -3.07 7.63
N PRO A 200 -13.95 -4.31 7.81
CA PRO A 200 -13.28 -4.74 9.03
C PRO A 200 -11.89 -4.11 9.19
N THR A 201 -11.62 -3.45 10.33
CA THR A 201 -10.36 -2.73 10.59
C THR A 201 -9.60 -3.20 11.83
N ALA A 202 -10.14 -4.17 12.59
CA ALA A 202 -9.54 -4.63 13.83
C ALA A 202 -9.58 -6.16 13.96
N ILE A 203 -8.39 -6.77 14.12
CA ILE A 203 -8.22 -8.19 14.41
C ILE A 203 -7.86 -8.31 15.88
N SER A 204 -8.87 -8.31 16.76
CA SER A 204 -8.57 -8.21 18.19
C SER A 204 -8.00 -9.52 18.74
N PRO A 205 -7.01 -9.47 19.68
CA PRO A 205 -6.50 -10.66 20.35
C PRO A 205 -7.59 -11.51 21.01
N ALA A 206 -8.67 -10.89 21.49
CA ALA A 206 -9.79 -11.58 22.11
C ALA A 206 -10.59 -12.43 21.11
N ASP A 207 -10.72 -11.98 19.86
CA ASP A 207 -11.41 -12.76 18.82
C ASP A 207 -10.63 -14.03 18.48
N LEU A 208 -9.30 -13.97 18.54
CA LEU A 208 -8.42 -15.09 18.28
C LEU A 208 -8.30 -16.07 19.46
N ALA A 209 -8.55 -15.60 20.69
CA ALA A 209 -8.49 -16.41 21.90
C ALA A 209 -9.80 -17.12 22.25
N GLY A 210 -10.88 -16.82 21.52
CA GLY A 210 -12.20 -17.43 21.72
C GLY A 210 -12.26 -18.91 21.34
N ALA A 211 -13.34 -19.58 21.74
CA ALA A 211 -13.56 -21.00 21.43
C ALA A 211 -13.73 -21.28 19.92
N ASP A 212 -14.20 -20.29 19.15
CA ASP A 212 -14.31 -20.35 17.69
C ASP A 212 -13.84 -19.02 17.05
N PRO A 213 -12.52 -18.89 16.80
CA PRO A 213 -11.95 -17.67 16.25
C PRO A 213 -12.37 -17.41 14.80
N LEU A 214 -12.70 -18.45 14.04
CA LEU A 214 -13.14 -18.33 12.65
C LEU A 214 -14.53 -17.68 12.60
N ALA A 215 -15.47 -18.15 13.43
CA ALA A 215 -16.80 -17.55 13.51
C ALA A 215 -16.77 -16.12 14.06
N ALA A 216 -15.93 -15.84 15.06
CA ALA A 216 -15.79 -14.50 15.64
C ALA A 216 -15.29 -13.47 14.61
N LEU A 217 -14.26 -13.81 13.83
CA LEU A 217 -13.73 -12.95 12.78
C LEU A 217 -14.70 -12.81 11.60
N ALA A 218 -15.36 -13.91 11.19
CA ALA A 218 -16.38 -13.87 10.14
C ALA A 218 -17.56 -12.96 10.51
N ALA A 219 -18.00 -12.97 11.78
CA ALA A 219 -19.05 -12.09 12.29
C ALA A 219 -18.68 -10.60 12.22
N LYS A 220 -17.38 -10.28 12.22
CA LYS A 220 -16.88 -8.90 12.03
C LYS A 220 -16.69 -8.52 10.56
N GLY A 221 -17.00 -9.42 9.64
CA GLY A 221 -16.91 -9.18 8.19
C GLY A 221 -15.57 -9.55 7.56
N PHE A 222 -14.67 -10.22 8.28
CA PHE A 222 -13.46 -10.78 7.67
C PHE A 222 -13.81 -12.02 6.85
N THR A 223 -13.10 -12.23 5.74
CA THR A 223 -13.07 -13.54 5.09
C THR A 223 -11.96 -14.36 5.71
N VAL A 224 -12.28 -15.54 6.21
CA VAL A 224 -11.34 -16.37 6.98
C VAL A 224 -11.18 -17.72 6.30
N THR A 225 -9.94 -18.16 6.10
CA THR A 225 -9.64 -19.45 5.46
C THR A 225 -8.60 -20.20 6.27
N PRO A 226 -8.92 -21.40 6.79
CA PRO A 226 -7.93 -22.24 7.44
C PRO A 226 -6.90 -22.72 6.41
N VAL A 227 -5.62 -22.65 6.77
CA VAL A 227 -4.51 -23.10 5.93
C VAL A 227 -3.58 -23.99 6.76
N PRO A 228 -2.92 -24.99 6.15
CA PRO A 228 -1.93 -25.79 6.86
C PRO A 228 -0.82 -24.92 7.45
N GLY A 229 -0.49 -25.15 8.72
CA GLY A 229 0.53 -24.43 9.48
C GLY A 229 1.55 -25.39 10.10
N ALA A 230 2.72 -24.86 10.47
CA ALA A 230 3.79 -25.67 11.08
C ALA A 230 3.40 -26.26 12.43
N ASN A 231 2.51 -25.58 13.16
CA ASN A 231 2.04 -25.96 14.50
C ASN A 231 0.56 -26.41 14.49
N GLY A 232 0.00 -26.76 13.34
CA GLY A 232 -1.41 -27.13 13.19
C GLY A 232 -2.10 -26.41 12.05
N VAL A 233 -3.22 -25.73 12.34
CA VAL A 233 -3.98 -24.95 11.35
C VAL A 233 -3.74 -23.48 11.59
N ASP A 234 -3.08 -22.82 10.63
CA ASP A 234 -2.97 -21.37 10.60
C ASP A 234 -4.24 -20.78 9.95
N VAL A 235 -4.47 -19.50 10.16
CA VAL A 235 -5.67 -18.83 9.65
C VAL A 235 -5.27 -17.67 8.76
N LEU A 236 -5.66 -17.74 7.49
CA LEU A 236 -5.58 -16.60 6.58
C LEU A 236 -6.82 -15.71 6.80
N ILE A 237 -6.58 -14.45 7.10
CA ILE A 237 -7.60 -13.44 7.40
C ILE A 237 -7.52 -12.37 6.32
N THR A 238 -8.60 -12.19 5.57
CA THR A 238 -8.70 -11.17 4.53
C THR A 238 -9.68 -10.09 4.95
N ALA A 239 -9.18 -8.85 5.03
CA ALA A 239 -9.97 -7.65 5.25
C ALA A 239 -10.20 -6.93 3.93
N ARG A 240 -11.45 -6.57 3.62
CA ARG A 240 -11.79 -5.72 2.48
C ARG A 240 -12.32 -4.39 3.00
N ASN A 241 -11.63 -3.31 2.68
CA ASN A 241 -11.97 -1.98 3.16
C ASN A 241 -12.22 -1.03 2.00
N THR A 242 -13.05 -0.04 2.26
CA THR A 242 -13.31 1.05 1.32
C THR A 242 -13.05 2.37 2.02
N ILE A 243 -12.17 3.19 1.45
CA ILE A 243 -11.89 4.55 1.87
C ILE A 243 -12.61 5.50 0.92
N SER A 244 -13.39 6.43 1.48
CA SER A 244 -14.25 7.35 0.72
C SER A 244 -14.11 8.80 1.20
N GLY A 245 -14.55 9.73 0.35
CA GLY A 245 -14.45 11.16 0.60
C GLY A 245 -13.01 11.66 0.46
N LEU A 246 -12.29 11.20 -0.57
CA LEU A 246 -10.91 11.60 -0.81
C LEU A 246 -10.86 13.07 -1.21
N LYS A 247 -10.00 13.84 -0.53
CA LYS A 247 -9.80 15.27 -0.80
C LYS A 247 -8.31 15.56 -0.93
N VAL A 248 -7.93 16.34 -1.94
CA VAL A 248 -6.54 16.79 -2.09
C VAL A 248 -6.19 17.81 -1.01
N THR A 249 -5.01 17.66 -0.43
CA THR A 249 -4.47 18.67 0.49
C THR A 249 -4.01 19.90 -0.30
N THR A 250 -3.72 20.99 0.40
CA THR A 250 -3.10 22.17 -0.23
C THR A 250 -1.72 21.84 -0.83
N GLU A 251 -0.94 20.99 -0.16
CA GLU A 251 0.38 20.54 -0.63
C GLU A 251 0.27 19.70 -1.90
N GLY A 252 -0.61 18.69 -1.89
CA GLY A 252 -0.89 17.86 -3.05
C GLY A 252 -1.41 18.67 -4.25
N PHE A 253 -2.31 19.62 -4.00
CA PHE A 253 -2.83 20.51 -5.05
C PHE A 253 -1.72 21.38 -5.66
N ASN A 254 -0.88 21.98 -4.82
CA ASN A 254 0.25 22.79 -5.27
C ASN A 254 1.25 21.96 -6.08
N PHE A 255 1.47 20.70 -5.71
CA PHE A 255 2.28 19.76 -6.48
C PHE A 255 1.70 19.55 -7.88
N PHE A 256 0.42 19.16 -8.02
CA PHE A 256 -0.19 18.96 -9.35
C PHE A 256 -0.19 20.25 -10.19
N ARG A 257 -0.48 21.41 -9.56
CA ARG A 257 -0.39 22.71 -10.21
C ARG A 257 0.99 23.00 -10.77
N ASN A 258 2.01 22.71 -9.99
CA ASN A 258 3.37 23.01 -10.36
C ASN A 258 3.89 22.01 -11.41
N SER A 259 3.72 20.71 -11.17
CA SER A 259 4.17 19.62 -12.03
C SER A 259 3.48 19.61 -13.40
N LEU A 260 2.15 19.64 -13.45
CA LEU A 260 1.41 19.61 -14.74
C LEU A 260 1.34 20.99 -15.42
N GLY A 261 1.68 22.04 -14.67
CA GLY A 261 1.62 23.41 -15.16
C GLY A 261 0.19 23.87 -15.45
N LEU A 262 -0.71 23.70 -14.47
CA LEU A 262 -2.10 24.10 -14.61
C LEU A 262 -2.20 25.61 -14.92
N THR A 263 -2.97 25.94 -15.97
CA THR A 263 -3.40 27.32 -16.24
C THR A 263 -4.57 27.68 -15.33
N ASN A 264 -5.08 28.91 -15.40
CA ASN A 264 -6.27 29.30 -14.63
C ASN A 264 -7.47 28.37 -14.90
N ALA A 265 -7.63 27.89 -16.15
CA ALA A 265 -8.68 26.94 -16.49
C ALA A 265 -8.47 25.57 -15.81
N GLY A 266 -7.23 25.05 -15.82
CA GLY A 266 -6.90 23.79 -15.14
C GLY A 266 -7.01 23.88 -13.61
N ILE A 267 -6.65 25.03 -13.03
CA ILE A 267 -6.83 25.32 -11.60
C ILE A 267 -8.32 25.27 -11.26
N SER A 268 -9.16 26.02 -11.97
CA SER A 268 -10.61 26.05 -11.74
C SER A 268 -11.23 24.65 -11.84
N ALA A 269 -10.83 23.88 -12.86
CA ALA A 269 -11.33 22.51 -13.06
C ALA A 269 -10.99 21.60 -11.87
N LEU A 270 -9.75 21.62 -11.37
CA LEU A 270 -9.37 20.79 -10.23
C LEU A 270 -9.93 21.29 -8.89
N THR A 271 -10.09 22.60 -8.70
CA THR A 271 -10.71 23.13 -7.46
C THR A 271 -12.19 22.82 -7.35
N ALA A 272 -12.87 22.56 -8.48
CA ALA A 272 -14.26 22.14 -8.49
C ALA A 272 -14.45 20.66 -8.10
N VAL A 273 -13.37 19.88 -8.06
CA VAL A 273 -13.42 18.46 -7.66
C VAL A 273 -13.53 18.37 -6.14
N THR A 274 -14.68 17.91 -5.66
CA THR A 274 -14.96 17.73 -4.23
C THR A 274 -14.66 16.31 -3.73
N ASP A 275 -14.59 15.34 -4.65
CA ASP A 275 -14.26 13.95 -4.35
C ASP A 275 -13.24 13.42 -5.38
N TYR A 276 -12.10 12.97 -4.86
CA TYR A 276 -11.01 12.35 -5.61
C TYR A 276 -11.16 10.83 -5.65
N GLY A 277 -12.37 10.30 -5.53
CA GLY A 277 -12.69 8.90 -5.79
C GLY A 277 -12.62 8.02 -4.54
N VAL A 278 -12.46 6.72 -4.79
CA VAL A 278 -12.59 5.69 -3.76
C VAL A 278 -11.38 4.75 -3.81
N VAL A 279 -10.82 4.42 -2.65
CA VAL A 279 -9.82 3.35 -2.53
C VAL A 279 -10.48 2.10 -2.00
N ASN A 280 -10.47 1.03 -2.78
CA ASN A 280 -10.83 -0.31 -2.33
C ASN A 280 -9.57 -1.09 -2.03
N SER A 281 -9.38 -1.55 -0.79
CA SER A 281 -8.24 -2.34 -0.38
C SER A 281 -8.62 -3.75 0.02
N THR A 282 -7.71 -4.68 -0.25
CA THR A 282 -7.71 -6.02 0.31
C THR A 282 -6.41 -6.20 1.09
N LEU A 283 -6.52 -6.42 2.40
CA LEU A 283 -5.40 -6.67 3.30
C LEU A 283 -5.45 -8.13 3.74
N ASN A 284 -4.33 -8.84 3.64
CA ASN A 284 -4.23 -10.22 4.09
C ASN A 284 -3.29 -10.31 5.28
N PHE A 285 -3.77 -11.00 6.30
CA PHE A 285 -3.04 -11.32 7.51
C PHE A 285 -3.03 -12.81 7.71
N ARG A 286 -2.01 -13.30 8.41
CA ARG A 286 -1.91 -14.70 8.82
C ARG A 286 -1.77 -14.74 10.33
N ALA A 287 -2.73 -15.40 10.97
CA ALA A 287 -2.63 -15.78 12.37
C ALA A 287 -2.04 -17.18 12.44
N THR A 288 -0.82 -17.29 12.97
CA THR A 288 -0.14 -18.56 13.17
C THR A 288 -0.24 -18.94 14.63
N ALA A 289 -0.62 -20.20 14.90
CA ALA A 289 -0.70 -20.68 16.28
C ALA A 289 0.69 -20.57 16.92
N ALA A 290 0.76 -19.87 18.05
CA ALA A 290 2.00 -19.71 18.79
C ALA A 290 2.54 -21.10 19.14
N ALA A 291 3.83 -21.35 18.88
CA ALA A 291 4.44 -22.60 19.30
C ALA A 291 4.23 -22.75 20.81
N ALA A 292 3.69 -23.89 21.25
CA ALA A 292 3.56 -24.16 22.68
C ALA A 292 4.95 -24.05 23.29
N VAL A 293 5.20 -22.96 24.04
CA VAL A 293 6.45 -22.78 24.77
C VAL A 293 6.52 -23.97 25.72
N PRO A 294 7.54 -24.86 25.62
CA PRO A 294 7.67 -25.94 26.56
C PRO A 294 7.80 -25.33 27.95
N GLU A 295 6.80 -25.56 28.81
CA GLU A 295 6.82 -24.97 30.15
C GLU A 295 8.15 -25.37 30.83
N PRO A 296 8.89 -24.41 31.43
CA PRO A 296 10.21 -24.67 32.04
C PRO A 296 10.17 -25.69 33.19
N GLU A 297 8.98 -26.15 33.57
CA GLU A 297 8.78 -27.00 34.73
C GLU A 297 8.89 -28.49 34.40
N THR A 298 8.58 -28.92 33.17
CA THR A 298 8.68 -30.35 32.79
C THR A 298 10.12 -30.79 32.57
N VAL A 299 10.95 -29.92 31.96
CA VAL A 299 12.39 -30.20 31.78
C VAL A 299 13.15 -29.98 33.09
N GLY A 300 12.76 -28.96 33.88
CA GLY A 300 13.33 -28.69 35.21
C GLY A 300 13.05 -29.81 36.22
N LEU A 301 11.81 -30.29 36.34
CA LEU A 301 11.45 -31.37 37.25
C LEU A 301 12.00 -32.74 36.83
N ALA A 302 12.08 -33.01 35.52
CA ALA A 302 12.73 -34.23 35.03
C ALA A 302 14.23 -34.25 35.37
N LEU A 303 14.93 -33.12 35.22
CA LEU A 303 16.35 -33.02 35.57
C LEU A 303 16.59 -33.14 37.09
N VAL A 304 15.77 -32.46 37.90
CA VAL A 304 15.84 -32.54 39.37
C VAL A 304 15.51 -33.95 39.87
N GLY A 305 14.52 -34.63 39.27
CA GLY A 305 14.16 -36.00 39.60
C GLY A 305 15.31 -37.00 39.37
N VAL A 306 16.08 -36.83 38.30
CA VAL A 306 17.26 -37.67 38.00
C VAL A 306 18.41 -37.41 39.00
N ILE A 307 18.64 -36.16 39.39
CA ILE A 307 19.67 -35.81 40.38
C ILE A 307 19.32 -36.38 41.76
N VAL A 308 18.06 -36.26 42.19
CA VAL A 308 17.59 -36.81 43.47
C VAL A 308 17.66 -38.35 43.48
N ALA A 309 17.27 -39.01 42.39
CA ALA A 309 17.39 -40.47 42.25
C ALA A 309 18.87 -40.93 42.26
N GLY A 310 19.78 -40.19 41.62
CA GLY A 310 21.21 -40.47 41.62
C GLY A 310 21.85 -40.35 43.01
N VAL A 311 21.50 -39.32 43.79
CA VAL A 311 22.00 -39.12 45.16
C VAL A 311 21.44 -40.19 46.11
N ALA A 312 20.16 -40.55 45.98
CA ALA A 312 19.54 -41.61 46.77
C ALA A 312 20.14 -43.00 46.48
N ALA A 313 20.43 -43.31 45.21
CA ALA A 313 21.10 -44.55 44.81
C ALA A 313 22.54 -44.63 45.35
N ARG A 314 23.28 -43.51 45.38
CA ARG A 314 24.64 -43.46 45.92
C ARG A 314 24.68 -43.68 47.43
N ARG A 315 23.71 -43.15 48.19
CA ARG A 315 23.59 -43.41 49.64
C ARG A 315 23.25 -44.86 49.96
N ARG A 316 22.40 -45.52 49.16
CA ARG A 316 22.09 -46.94 49.37
C ARG A 316 23.29 -47.86 49.17
N ARG A 317 24.19 -47.56 48.21
CA ARG A 317 25.43 -48.35 48.02
C ARG A 317 26.42 -48.17 49.17
N GLN A 318 26.46 -47.01 49.81
CA GLN A 318 27.33 -46.77 50.97
C GLN A 318 26.86 -47.49 52.24
N LEU A 319 25.55 -47.72 52.39
CA LEU A 319 24.98 -48.46 53.52
C LEU A 319 25.06 -49.99 53.36
N GLN A 320 25.34 -50.50 52.17
CA GLN A 320 25.53 -51.94 51.91
C GLN A 320 27.01 -52.36 51.91
N ALA A 321 27.93 -51.40 52.07
CA ALA A 321 29.38 -51.63 52.09
C ALA A 321 30.02 -51.38 53.47
N ALA A 322 29.19 -51.18 54.51
CA ALA A 322 29.56 -51.12 55.92
C ALA A 322 28.88 -52.27 56.65
#